data_AF-X8JR89-F1
#
_entry.id   AF-X8JR89-F1
#
_cell.length_a   1.000
_cell.length_b   1.000
_cell.length_c   1.000
_cell.angle_alpha   90.00
_cell.angle_beta   90.00
_cell.angle_gamma   90.00
#
_symmetry.space_group_name_H-M   'P 1'
#
loop_
_entity.id
_entity.type
_entity.pdbx_description
1 polymer ?
#
loop_
_entity_poly.entity_id
_entity_poly.type
_entity_poly.pdbx_seq_one_letter_code
_entity_poly.pdbx_strand_id
1 'polypeptide(L)'
;MGYTQALFAPAHIPVMPNPSLTLEAIANTNCNFLICVPTFLDAWVNDENAITILKRMKGIMFGGGPLIDAVGDKLTDHGVKIYPLYGATEVGIVNVAPPLDQARPWNCIELSPQIKPYFISQNDEDNTFELVFEAGDDHYPFVLNWELNGKAVYRTRDLGSGAQTFGRPARA
;
A
#
# COMPACT_ATOMS: atom_id res chain seq x y z
N MET A 1 -11.63 -7.36 16.40
CA MET A 1 -10.21 -7.23 16.76
C MET A 1 -9.92 -5.76 17.05
N GLY A 2 -9.06 -5.46 18.01
CA GLY A 2 -8.63 -4.08 18.32
C GLY A 2 -7.15 -3.90 17.99
N TYR A 3 -6.74 -2.66 17.72
CA TYR A 3 -5.34 -2.27 17.55
C TYR A 3 -5.08 -0.98 18.33
N THR A 4 -3.82 -0.76 18.72
CA THR A 4 -3.37 0.49 19.36
C THR A 4 -2.48 1.23 18.38
N GLN A 5 -2.73 2.53 18.19
CA GLN A 5 -1.87 3.38 17.36
C GLN A 5 -0.92 4.17 18.24
N ALA A 6 0.36 4.13 17.89
CA ALA A 6 1.34 5.10 18.38
C ALA A 6 1.38 6.27 17.40
N LEU A 7 1.10 7.47 17.89
CA LEU A 7 1.15 8.72 17.14
C LEU A 7 2.09 9.69 17.86
N PHE A 8 2.64 10.64 17.12
CA PHE A 8 3.35 11.76 17.74
C PHE A 8 2.39 12.51 18.67
N ALA A 9 2.92 12.91 19.84
CA ALA A 9 2.13 13.62 20.84
C ALA A 9 1.54 14.91 20.23
N PRO A 10 0.28 15.26 20.56
CA PRO A 10 -0.30 16.53 20.14
C PRO A 10 0.57 17.70 20.61
N ALA A 11 0.85 18.64 19.72
CA ALA A 11 1.64 19.83 20.00
C ALA A 11 1.06 21.03 19.23
N HIS A 12 1.30 22.25 19.73
CA HIS A 12 0.89 23.47 19.05
C HIS A 12 1.50 23.58 17.65
N ILE A 13 2.75 23.15 17.50
CA ILE A 13 3.40 22.94 16.21
C ILE A 13 3.53 21.43 16.03
N PRO A 14 2.82 20.82 15.06
CA PRO A 14 2.92 19.39 14.81
C PRO A 14 4.36 18.98 14.53
N VAL A 15 4.82 17.92 15.19
CA VAL A 15 6.10 17.29 14.84
C VAL A 15 5.90 16.57 13.51
N MET A 16 6.65 17.00 12.49
CA MET A 16 6.64 16.33 11.21
C MET A 16 7.44 15.02 11.32
N PRO A 17 6.82 13.86 11.00
CA PRO A 17 7.56 12.61 10.91
C PRO A 17 8.70 12.74 9.91
N ASN A 18 9.89 12.27 10.28
CA ASN A 18 11.02 12.10 9.39
C ASN A 18 11.67 10.73 9.64
N PRO A 19 12.59 10.26 8.77
CA PRO A 19 13.17 8.92 8.91
C PRO A 19 13.84 8.68 10.27
N SER A 20 14.58 9.65 10.81
CA SER A 20 15.29 9.49 12.09
C SER A 20 14.33 9.43 13.28
N LEU A 21 13.42 10.39 13.40
CA LEU A 21 12.44 10.44 14.50
C LEU A 21 11.50 9.24 14.48
N THR A 22 11.12 8.78 13.29
CA THR A 22 10.24 7.62 13.14
C THR A 22 10.96 6.34 13.52
N LEU A 23 12.23 6.17 13.14
CA LEU A 23 13.02 5.01 13.52
C LEU A 23 13.26 4.95 15.04
N GLU A 24 13.55 6.09 15.66
CA GLU A 24 13.65 6.20 17.12
C GLU A 24 12.33 5.82 17.81
N ALA A 25 11.20 6.31 17.30
CA ALA A 25 9.89 5.96 17.81
C ALA A 25 9.62 4.45 17.69
N ILE A 26 9.98 3.80 16.58
CA ILE A 26 9.83 2.35 16.40
C ILE A 26 10.65 1.60 17.46
N ALA A 27 11.92 2.00 17.66
CA ALA A 27 12.80 1.38 18.65
C ALA A 27 12.27 1.51 20.09
N ASN A 28 11.65 2.64 20.43
CA ASN A 28 11.18 2.92 21.79
C ASN A 28 9.78 2.38 22.11
N THR A 29 8.94 2.14 21.09
CA THR A 29 7.53 1.75 21.29
C THR A 29 7.27 0.26 21.17
N ASN A 30 8.23 -0.54 20.67
CA ASN A 30 8.03 -1.95 20.32
C ASN A 30 6.80 -2.18 19.41
N CYS A 31 6.48 -1.20 18.54
CA CYS A 31 5.40 -1.31 17.58
C CYS A 31 5.55 -2.56 16.71
N ASN A 32 4.46 -3.31 16.52
CA ASN A 32 4.49 -4.49 15.66
C ASN A 32 4.42 -4.14 14.18
N PHE A 33 3.75 -3.03 13.84
CA PHE A 33 3.51 -2.61 12.46
C PHE A 33 3.83 -1.14 12.28
N LEU A 34 4.28 -0.78 11.07
CA LEU A 34 4.53 0.59 10.64
C LEU A 34 3.71 0.86 9.37
N ILE A 35 3.18 2.07 9.23
CA ILE A 35 2.77 2.63 7.94
C ILE A 35 3.68 3.81 7.65
N CYS A 36 4.35 3.83 6.49
CA CYS A 36 5.24 4.92 6.10
C CYS A 36 5.19 5.23 4.59
N VAL A 37 5.88 6.29 4.19
CA VAL A 37 6.11 6.60 2.77
C VAL A 37 7.38 5.88 2.27
N PRO A 38 7.49 5.59 0.95
CA PRO A 38 8.66 4.92 0.37
C PRO A 38 10.00 5.61 0.67
N THR A 39 10.01 6.94 0.76
CA THR A 39 11.23 7.72 1.02
C THR A 39 11.85 7.44 2.38
N PHE A 40 11.09 6.92 3.35
CA PHE A 40 11.64 6.52 4.65
C PHE A 40 12.42 5.21 4.51
N LEU A 41 11.89 4.25 3.74
CA LEU A 41 12.55 2.99 3.45
C LEU A 41 13.87 3.21 2.70
N ASP A 42 13.86 4.12 1.71
CA ASP A 42 15.06 4.54 0.99
C ASP A 42 16.12 5.14 1.93
N ALA A 43 15.71 5.99 2.87
CA ALA A 43 16.61 6.56 3.86
C ALA A 43 17.23 5.51 4.82
N TRP A 44 16.54 4.40 5.08
CA TRP A 44 16.98 3.38 6.04
C TRP A 44 17.75 2.20 5.42
N VAL A 45 17.66 2.00 4.10
CA VAL A 45 18.14 0.78 3.44
C VAL A 45 19.66 0.56 3.53
N ASN A 46 20.42 1.62 3.80
CA ASN A 46 21.88 1.56 3.92
C ASN A 46 22.36 1.64 5.38
N ASP A 47 21.46 1.73 6.36
CA ASP A 47 21.77 1.81 7.78
C ASP A 47 21.54 0.44 8.44
N GLU A 48 22.63 -0.21 8.86
CA GLU A 48 22.59 -1.53 9.51
C GLU A 48 21.80 -1.53 10.83
N ASN A 49 21.86 -0.43 11.58
CA ASN A 49 21.07 -0.27 12.80
C ASN A 49 19.58 -0.12 12.46
N ALA A 50 19.25 0.65 11.44
CA ALA A 50 17.88 0.76 10.95
C ALA A 50 17.34 -0.61 10.51
N ILE A 51 18.08 -1.34 9.67
CA ILE A 51 17.72 -2.70 9.25
C ILE A 51 17.48 -3.60 10.47
N THR A 52 18.36 -3.56 11.47
CA THR A 52 18.23 -4.35 12.71
C THR A 52 16.93 -4.02 13.48
N ILE A 53 16.51 -2.75 13.50
CA ILE A 53 15.25 -2.32 14.10
C ILE A 53 14.06 -2.81 13.25
N LEU A 54 14.09 -2.57 11.93
CA LEU A 54 13.00 -2.89 11.00
C LEU A 54 12.73 -4.41 10.95
N LYS A 55 13.77 -5.25 11.03
CA LYS A 55 13.64 -6.73 11.06
C LYS A 55 12.84 -7.26 12.25
N ARG A 56 12.73 -6.50 13.35
CA ARG A 56 11.97 -6.90 14.54
C ARG A 56 10.47 -6.71 14.35
N MET A 57 10.07 -5.91 13.37
CA MET A 57 8.67 -5.63 13.09
C MET A 57 7.98 -6.82 12.45
N LYS A 58 6.68 -6.98 12.72
CA LYS A 58 5.86 -8.02 12.07
C LYS A 58 5.58 -7.67 10.61
N GLY A 59 5.45 -6.38 10.30
CA GLY A 59 5.29 -5.91 8.93
C GLY A 59 5.38 -4.40 8.81
N ILE A 60 5.92 -3.92 7.70
CA ILE A 60 6.00 -2.51 7.36
C ILE A 60 5.18 -2.30 6.10
N MET A 61 4.14 -1.51 6.22
CA MET A 61 3.27 -1.15 5.13
C MET A 61 3.73 0.20 4.57
N PHE A 62 3.80 0.34 3.25
CA PHE A 62 4.21 1.59 2.62
C PHE A 62 3.26 1.99 1.50
N GLY A 63 3.02 3.28 1.30
CA GLY A 63 2.12 3.75 0.25
C GLY A 63 2.28 5.24 -0.06
N GLY A 64 1.46 5.72 -0.99
CA GLY A 64 1.50 7.11 -1.49
C GLY A 64 2.52 7.34 -2.62
N GLY A 65 3.27 6.32 -3.02
CA GLY A 65 4.17 6.35 -4.17
C GLY A 65 4.85 4.99 -4.37
N PRO A 66 5.53 4.78 -5.51
CA PRO A 66 6.30 3.57 -5.75
C PRO A 66 7.55 3.52 -4.87
N LEU A 67 8.00 2.31 -4.54
CA LEU A 67 9.31 2.06 -3.95
C LEU A 67 10.27 1.61 -5.06
N ILE A 68 11.52 2.09 -5.01
CA ILE A 68 12.56 1.69 -5.97
C ILE A 68 12.86 0.20 -5.78
N ASP A 69 12.92 -0.56 -6.88
CA ASP A 69 13.06 -2.01 -6.80
C ASP A 69 14.29 -2.45 -6.01
N ALA A 70 15.44 -1.83 -6.28
CA ALA A 70 16.69 -2.10 -5.56
C ALA A 70 16.60 -1.85 -4.04
N VAL A 71 15.74 -0.92 -3.59
CA VAL A 71 15.51 -0.65 -2.17
C VAL A 71 14.65 -1.77 -1.57
N GLY A 72 13.55 -2.12 -2.23
CA GLY A 72 12.66 -3.19 -1.78
C GLY A 72 13.36 -4.53 -1.72
N ASP A 73 14.09 -4.90 -2.78
CA ASP A 73 14.88 -6.12 -2.88
C ASP A 73 15.88 -6.20 -1.72
N LYS A 74 16.70 -5.15 -1.55
CA LYS A 74 17.70 -5.10 -0.48
C LYS A 74 17.07 -5.24 0.90
N LEU A 75 15.95 -4.56 1.19
CA LEU A 75 15.27 -4.71 2.48
C LEU A 75 14.79 -6.15 2.70
N THR A 76 14.18 -6.75 1.68
CA THR A 76 13.65 -8.11 1.78
C THR A 76 14.74 -9.18 1.88
N ASP A 77 15.88 -8.99 1.20
CA ASP A 77 17.08 -9.85 1.32
C ASP A 77 17.65 -9.83 2.74
N HIS A 78 17.53 -8.69 3.45
CA HIS A 78 17.89 -8.60 4.86
C HIS A 78 16.84 -9.21 5.80
N GLY A 79 15.70 -9.69 5.27
CA GLY A 79 14.60 -10.29 6.03
C GLY A 79 13.61 -9.27 6.59
N VAL A 80 13.60 -8.03 6.08
CA VAL A 80 12.60 -7.02 6.44
C VAL A 80 11.30 -7.33 5.70
N LYS A 81 10.18 -7.38 6.43
CA LYS A 81 8.85 -7.67 5.89
C LYS A 81 8.16 -6.38 5.46
N ILE A 82 8.19 -6.07 4.17
CA ILE A 82 7.54 -4.88 3.61
C ILE A 82 6.33 -5.25 2.75
N TYR A 83 5.32 -4.38 2.72
CA TYR A 83 4.06 -4.59 2.01
C TYR A 83 3.54 -3.28 1.39
N PRO A 84 3.25 -3.23 0.08
CA PRO A 84 2.68 -2.06 -0.55
C PRO A 84 1.23 -1.87 -0.12
N LEU A 85 0.85 -0.61 0.04
CA LEU A 85 -0.50 -0.12 0.17
C LEU A 85 -0.81 0.72 -1.06
N TYR A 86 -1.87 0.33 -1.75
CA TYR A 86 -2.46 1.10 -2.82
C TYR A 86 -3.83 1.60 -2.40
N GLY A 87 -4.11 2.83 -2.82
CA GLY A 87 -5.28 3.56 -2.45
C GLY A 87 -5.21 5.00 -2.94
N ALA A 88 -6.34 5.66 -2.86
CA ALA A 88 -6.47 7.10 -3.09
C ALA A 88 -7.35 7.68 -2.00
N THR A 89 -7.38 9.01 -1.87
CA THR A 89 -8.24 9.69 -0.89
C THR A 89 -9.72 9.30 -1.09
N GLU A 90 -10.11 9.08 -2.33
CA GLU A 90 -11.47 8.80 -2.78
C GLU A 90 -11.91 7.36 -2.53
N VAL A 91 -10.98 6.43 -2.28
CA VAL A 91 -11.30 5.01 -2.05
C VAL A 91 -10.65 4.43 -0.79
N GLY A 92 -9.85 5.21 -0.07
CA GLY A 92 -9.02 4.70 1.01
C GLY A 92 -8.00 3.67 0.52
N ILE A 93 -7.48 2.85 1.43
CA ILE A 93 -6.62 1.71 1.11
C ILE A 93 -7.50 0.56 0.62
N VAL A 94 -7.21 0.03 -0.57
CA VAL A 94 -8.08 -0.94 -1.25
C VAL A 94 -7.51 -2.36 -1.28
N ASN A 95 -6.28 -2.55 -0.82
CA ASN A 95 -5.60 -3.84 -0.83
C ASN A 95 -5.41 -4.42 0.57
N VAL A 96 -5.23 -5.73 0.63
CA VAL A 96 -4.98 -6.47 1.87
C VAL A 96 -3.48 -6.67 2.10
N ALA A 97 -3.04 -6.44 3.34
CA ALA A 97 -1.78 -6.98 3.80
C ALA A 97 -1.91 -8.51 3.87
N PRO A 98 -0.91 -9.26 3.37
CA PRO A 98 -1.00 -10.71 3.35
C PRO A 98 -0.90 -11.26 4.77
N PRO A 99 -1.35 -12.50 5.01
CA PRO A 99 -0.95 -13.24 6.20
C PRO A 99 0.57 -13.22 6.35
N LEU A 100 1.06 -13.10 7.58
CA LEU A 100 2.48 -12.89 7.92
C LEU A 100 3.45 -13.97 7.36
N ASP A 101 2.91 -15.11 6.93
CA ASP A 101 3.65 -16.30 6.51
C ASP A 101 3.48 -16.64 5.01
N GLN A 102 2.75 -15.82 4.26
CA GLN A 102 2.55 -16.05 2.82
C GLN A 102 3.66 -15.39 2.01
N ALA A 103 4.50 -16.20 1.38
CA ALA A 103 5.54 -15.73 0.47
C ALA A 103 4.90 -15.14 -0.79
N ARG A 104 5.06 -13.82 -0.98
CA ARG A 104 4.71 -13.11 -2.21
C ARG A 104 5.80 -12.09 -2.53
N PRO A 105 6.01 -11.72 -3.81
CA PRO A 105 6.90 -10.63 -4.16
C PRO A 105 6.52 -9.38 -3.35
N TRP A 106 7.53 -8.69 -2.81
CA TRP A 106 7.30 -7.57 -1.90
C TRP A 106 6.54 -6.43 -2.58
N ASN A 107 6.62 -6.31 -3.90
CA ASN A 107 5.94 -5.30 -4.72
C ASN A 107 4.55 -5.75 -5.22
N CYS A 108 4.05 -6.90 -4.79
CA CYS A 108 2.75 -7.42 -5.21
C CYS A 108 1.60 -6.91 -4.33
N ILE A 109 0.49 -6.54 -4.98
CA ILE A 109 -0.73 -6.02 -4.37
C ILE A 109 -1.87 -7.01 -4.62
N GLU A 110 -2.63 -7.30 -3.57
CA GLU A 110 -3.85 -8.10 -3.63
C GLU A 110 -5.03 -7.25 -3.17
N LEU A 111 -6.00 -7.02 -4.07
CA LEU A 111 -7.17 -6.20 -3.77
C LEU A 111 -8.10 -6.91 -2.78
N SER A 112 -8.74 -6.13 -1.90
CA SER A 112 -9.70 -6.67 -0.93
C SER A 112 -10.91 -7.30 -1.64
N PRO A 113 -11.45 -8.43 -1.16
CA PRO A 113 -12.68 -8.99 -1.70
C PRO A 113 -13.91 -8.09 -1.45
N GLN A 114 -13.80 -7.10 -0.56
CA GLN A 114 -14.88 -6.16 -0.24
C GLN A 114 -15.01 -5.02 -1.26
N ILE A 115 -14.00 -4.81 -2.09
CA ILE A 115 -14.05 -3.80 -3.14
C ILE A 115 -14.56 -4.42 -4.45
N LYS A 116 -15.10 -3.59 -5.34
CA LYS A 116 -15.60 -4.01 -6.66
C LYS A 116 -14.73 -3.40 -7.78
N PRO A 117 -13.54 -3.96 -8.06
CA PRO A 117 -12.66 -3.43 -9.09
C PRO A 117 -13.08 -3.88 -10.50
N TYR A 118 -12.95 -2.96 -11.44
CA TYR A 118 -12.92 -3.19 -12.87
C TYR A 118 -11.51 -2.93 -13.40
N PHE A 119 -11.07 -3.82 -14.29
CA PHE A 119 -9.77 -3.75 -14.96
C PHE A 119 -10.01 -3.41 -16.42
N ILE A 120 -9.75 -2.15 -16.80
CA ILE A 120 -9.96 -1.66 -18.17
C ILE A 120 -8.65 -1.84 -18.94
N SER A 121 -8.62 -2.80 -19.86
CA SER A 121 -7.45 -3.03 -20.72
C SER A 121 -7.08 -1.73 -21.46
N GLN A 122 -5.80 -1.34 -21.41
CA GLN A 122 -5.32 -0.17 -22.14
C GLN A 122 -4.68 -0.54 -23.46
N ASN A 123 -3.98 -1.68 -23.53
CA ASN A 123 -3.38 -2.26 -24.74
C ASN A 123 -3.38 -3.78 -24.62
N ASP A 124 -3.62 -4.51 -25.71
CA ASP A 124 -3.69 -5.98 -25.71
C ASP A 124 -2.31 -6.67 -25.52
N GLU A 125 -1.20 -5.92 -25.65
CA GLU A 125 0.16 -6.49 -25.68
C GLU A 125 0.89 -6.47 -24.32
N ASP A 126 0.58 -5.51 -23.43
CA ASP A 126 1.40 -5.23 -22.25
C ASP A 126 0.79 -5.73 -20.92
N ASN A 127 -0.36 -6.40 -20.95
CA ASN A 127 -1.14 -6.76 -19.74
C ASN A 127 -1.33 -5.57 -18.78
N THR A 128 -1.46 -4.37 -19.34
CA THR A 128 -1.68 -3.13 -18.59
C THR A 128 -3.16 -2.82 -18.53
N PHE A 129 -3.59 -2.37 -17.36
CA PHE A 129 -4.98 -2.06 -17.09
C PHE A 129 -5.10 -0.77 -16.29
N GLU A 130 -6.19 -0.05 -16.55
CA GLU A 130 -6.64 1.01 -15.69
C GLU A 130 -7.57 0.44 -14.60
N LEU A 131 -7.35 0.87 -13.36
CA LEU A 131 -8.18 0.48 -12.21
C LEU A 131 -9.38 1.41 -12.04
N VAL A 132 -10.55 0.81 -11.91
CA VAL A 132 -11.82 1.52 -11.69
C VAL A 132 -12.58 0.84 -10.56
N PHE A 133 -13.21 1.62 -9.68
CA PHE A 133 -13.94 1.08 -8.53
C PHE A 133 -15.44 1.38 -8.61
N GLU A 134 -16.26 0.32 -8.61
CA GLU A 134 -17.71 0.42 -8.47
C GLU A 134 -18.11 0.61 -7.01
N ALA A 135 -19.15 1.41 -6.78
CA ALA A 135 -19.78 1.49 -5.47
C ALA A 135 -20.33 0.13 -5.01
N GLY A 136 -19.89 -0.31 -3.84
CA GLY A 136 -20.39 -1.50 -3.14
C GLY A 136 -21.06 -1.15 -1.83
N ASP A 137 -21.76 -2.13 -1.27
CA ASP A 137 -22.40 -1.99 0.05
C ASP A 137 -21.35 -1.94 1.18
N ASP A 138 -20.25 -2.70 1.01
CA ASP A 138 -19.14 -2.77 1.98
C ASP A 138 -18.05 -1.70 1.75
N HIS A 139 -17.97 -1.16 0.54
CA HIS A 139 -17.01 -0.14 0.15
C HIS A 139 -17.63 0.82 -0.86
N TYR A 140 -17.78 2.07 -0.45
CA TYR A 140 -18.36 3.11 -1.28
C TYR A 140 -17.31 4.21 -1.54
N PRO A 141 -16.83 4.39 -2.78
CA PRO A 141 -15.94 5.49 -3.11
C PRO A 141 -16.54 6.85 -2.74
N PHE A 142 -15.75 7.73 -2.13
CA PHE A 142 -16.16 9.09 -1.77
C PHE A 142 -16.44 9.99 -2.98
N VAL A 143 -15.92 9.61 -4.15
CA VAL A 143 -16.13 10.32 -5.41
C VAL A 143 -16.52 9.31 -6.48
N LEU A 144 -17.55 9.62 -7.26
CA LEU A 144 -17.91 8.89 -8.48
C LEU A 144 -17.79 9.88 -9.64
N ASN A 145 -16.82 9.66 -10.52
CA ASN A 145 -16.42 10.62 -11.55
C ASN A 145 -16.61 10.09 -12.98
N TRP A 146 -17.15 8.89 -13.13
CA TRP A 146 -17.38 8.26 -14.42
C TRP A 146 -18.54 7.26 -14.39
N GLU A 147 -18.99 6.84 -15.57
CA GLU A 147 -20.00 5.81 -15.75
C GLU A 147 -19.40 4.66 -16.59
N LEU A 148 -19.55 3.43 -16.10
CA LEU A 148 -19.11 2.22 -16.78
C LEU A 148 -20.27 1.22 -16.81
N ASN A 149 -20.74 0.84 -18.00
CA ASN A 149 -21.87 -0.09 -18.19
C ASN A 149 -23.13 0.31 -17.41
N GLY A 150 -23.47 1.61 -17.39
CA GLY A 150 -24.65 2.13 -16.68
C GLY A 150 -24.47 2.24 -15.16
N LYS A 151 -23.24 2.07 -14.65
CA LYS A 151 -22.93 2.18 -13.21
C LYS A 151 -22.02 3.37 -12.94
N ALA A 152 -22.34 4.14 -11.92
CA ALA A 152 -21.44 5.17 -11.42
C ALA A 152 -20.22 4.53 -10.74
N VAL A 153 -19.02 4.98 -11.15
CA VAL A 153 -17.74 4.42 -10.71
C VAL A 153 -16.73 5.53 -10.38
N TYR A 154 -15.71 5.21 -9.60
CA TYR A 154 -14.51 6.01 -9.44
C TYR A 154 -13.43 5.51 -10.40
N ARG A 155 -13.10 6.33 -11.39
CA ARG A 155 -12.00 6.13 -12.34
C ARG A 155 -10.73 6.75 -11.76
N THR A 156 -9.78 5.90 -11.37
CA THR A 156 -8.51 6.33 -10.72
C THR A 156 -7.55 7.01 -11.69
N ARG A 157 -7.57 6.60 -12.96
CA ARG A 157 -6.54 6.90 -13.98
C ARG A 157 -5.16 6.32 -13.67
N ASP A 158 -5.07 5.41 -12.70
CA ASP A 158 -3.84 4.67 -12.42
C ASP A 158 -3.73 3.46 -13.33
N LEU A 159 -2.51 3.24 -13.83
CA LEU A 159 -2.15 2.08 -14.62
C LEU A 159 -1.44 1.05 -13.73
N GLY A 160 -1.91 -0.18 -13.79
CA GLY A 160 -1.26 -1.35 -13.18
C GLY A 160 -0.88 -2.38 -14.25
N SER A 161 0.08 -3.23 -13.90
CA SER A 161 0.43 -4.43 -14.65
C SER A 161 0.41 -5.64 -13.72
N GLY A 162 0.08 -6.82 -14.26
CA GLY A 162 0.12 -8.06 -13.49
C GLY A 162 -0.97 -9.07 -13.86
N ALA A 163 -0.92 -10.25 -13.24
CA ALA A 163 -1.93 -11.27 -13.42
C ALA A 163 -3.23 -10.86 -12.74
N GLN A 164 -4.35 -10.89 -13.48
CA GLN A 164 -5.69 -10.72 -12.92
C GLN A 164 -5.99 -11.91 -11.99
N THR A 165 -5.73 -11.76 -10.70
CA THR A 165 -6.06 -12.81 -9.73
C THR A 165 -7.52 -12.68 -9.27
N PHE A 166 -8.03 -11.44 -9.16
CA PHE A 166 -9.44 -11.15 -8.85
C PHE A 166 -9.87 -9.82 -9.47
N GLY A 167 -10.96 -9.84 -10.24
CA GLY A 167 -11.47 -8.65 -10.94
C GLY A 167 -12.41 -8.99 -12.09
N ARG A 168 -13.34 -8.09 -12.43
CA ARG A 168 -14.19 -8.26 -13.61
C ARG A 168 -13.49 -7.65 -14.82
N PRO A 169 -13.25 -8.42 -15.89
CA PRO A 169 -12.78 -7.84 -17.13
C PRO A 169 -13.88 -6.93 -17.68
N ALA A 170 -13.53 -5.71 -18.06
CA ALA A 170 -14.41 -4.82 -18.79
C ALA A 170 -13.66 -4.26 -19.99
N ARG A 171 -14.30 -4.32 -21.16
CA ARG A 171 -13.86 -3.59 -22.34
C ARG A 171 -14.51 -2.21 -22.30
N ALA A 172 -13.73 -1.19 -22.64
CA ALA A 172 -14.23 0.16 -22.85
C ALA A 172 -15.18 0.20 -24.06
#